data_AF-A0A930Y175-F1
#
_entry.id   AF-A0A930Y175-F1
#
_cell.length_a   1.000
_cell.length_b   1.000
_cell.length_c   1.000
_cell.angle_alpha   90.00
_cell.angle_beta   90.00
_cell.angle_gamma   90.00
#
_symmetry.space_group_name_H-M   'P 1'
#
loop_
_entity.id
_entity.type
_entity.pdbx_description
1 polymer ?
#
loop_
_entity_poly.entity_id
_entity_poly.type
_entity_poly.pdbx_seq_one_letter_code
_entity_poly.pdbx_strand_id
1 'polypeptide(L)'
;MPGGDFPVDGYEREVERLGAKHAYLDAALARRLIRLYGTCAAELLGDAKKTEDLGRQFGAGLSEREVTWLREKEFAATADDVLWRRTKLGLRLDAKQADELAAWLAA
;
A
#
# COMPACT_ATOMS: atom_id res chain seq x y z
N MET A 1 -6.49 2.22 17.58
CA MET A 1 -5.79 1.36 16.59
C MET A 1 -4.91 2.26 15.75
N PRO A 2 -3.70 1.82 15.33
CA PRO A 2 -2.85 2.61 14.43
C PRO A 2 -3.59 2.94 13.13
N GLY A 3 -3.36 4.13 12.56
CA GLY A 3 -3.92 4.55 11.27
C GLY A 3 -5.28 5.25 11.35
N GLY A 4 -6.01 5.14 12.47
CA GLY A 4 -7.33 5.76 12.67
C GLY A 4 -7.31 7.18 13.19
N ASP A 5 -6.18 7.89 13.13
CA ASP A 5 -5.99 9.19 13.79
C ASP A 5 -6.59 10.36 12.96
N PHE A 6 -7.85 10.22 12.56
CA PHE A 6 -8.62 11.26 11.89
C PHE A 6 -10.13 11.15 12.21
N PRO A 7 -10.90 12.26 12.12
CA PRO A 7 -12.34 12.25 12.33
C PRO A 7 -13.08 11.29 11.38
N VAL A 8 -14.28 10.85 11.76
CA VAL A 8 -15.10 9.91 10.94
C VAL A 8 -15.42 10.48 9.54
N ASP A 9 -15.52 11.80 9.43
CA ASP A 9 -15.72 12.57 8.19
C ASP A 9 -14.41 13.11 7.58
N GLY A 10 -13.25 12.75 8.16
CA GLY A 10 -11.92 13.24 7.77
C GLY A 10 -11.28 12.51 6.59
N TYR A 11 -11.91 11.46 6.05
CA TYR A 11 -11.31 10.60 5.02
C TYR A 11 -10.84 11.36 3.78
N GLU A 12 -11.70 12.13 3.12
CA GLU A 12 -11.33 12.85 1.89
C GLU A 12 -10.23 13.89 2.17
N ARG A 13 -10.23 14.50 3.35
CA ARG A 13 -9.18 15.43 3.76
C ARG A 13 -7.82 14.74 3.88
N GLU A 14 -7.78 13.52 4.41
CA GLU A 14 -6.53 12.76 4.51
C GLU A 14 -6.07 12.23 3.13
N VAL A 15 -7.01 11.90 2.24
CA VAL A 15 -6.69 11.59 0.84
C VAL A 15 -6.06 12.80 0.14
N GLU A 16 -6.67 13.98 0.27
CA GLU A 16 -6.14 15.23 -0.28
C GLU A 16 -4.77 15.58 0.30
N ARG A 17 -4.60 15.44 1.61
CA ARG A 17 -3.32 15.67 2.30
C ARG A 17 -2.24 14.72 1.77
N LEU A 18 -2.55 13.44 1.60
CA LEU A 18 -1.61 12.45 1.08
C LEU A 18 -1.24 12.76 -0.36
N GLY A 19 -2.22 13.07 -1.21
CA GLY A 19 -2.01 13.44 -2.61
C GLY A 19 -1.20 14.73 -2.77
N ALA A 20 -1.43 15.73 -1.93
CA ALA A 20 -0.67 16.98 -1.94
C ALA A 20 0.80 16.76 -1.53
N LYS A 21 1.05 15.88 -0.54
CA LYS A 21 2.41 15.54 -0.09
C LYS A 21 3.15 14.65 -1.09
N HIS A 22 2.43 13.77 -1.77
CA HIS A 22 2.97 12.79 -2.72
C HIS A 22 2.30 12.96 -4.09
N ALA A 23 2.58 14.07 -4.77
CA ALA A 23 1.92 14.47 -6.02
C ALA A 23 2.12 13.49 -7.21
N TYR A 24 3.04 12.53 -7.08
CA TYR A 24 3.26 11.46 -8.05
C TYR A 24 2.25 10.31 -7.91
N LEU A 25 1.51 10.24 -6.80
CA LEU A 25 0.52 9.19 -6.59
C LEU A 25 -0.73 9.46 -7.42
N ASP A 26 -1.20 8.42 -8.10
CA ASP A 26 -2.53 8.42 -8.66
C ASP A 26 -3.60 8.54 -7.55
N ALA A 27 -4.69 9.25 -7.87
CA ALA A 27 -5.75 9.53 -6.91
C ALA A 27 -6.46 8.24 -6.42
N ALA A 28 -6.53 7.19 -7.24
CA ALA A 28 -7.09 5.91 -6.82
C ALA A 28 -6.15 5.18 -5.85
N LEU A 29 -4.84 5.28 -6.06
CA LEU A 29 -3.85 4.70 -5.15
C LEU A 29 -3.86 5.42 -3.80
N ALA A 30 -3.87 6.76 -3.78
CA ALA A 30 -3.97 7.54 -2.54
C ALA A 30 -5.22 7.16 -1.72
N ARG A 31 -6.39 7.08 -2.39
CA ARG A 31 -7.64 6.63 -1.74
C ARG A 31 -7.53 5.22 -1.17
N ARG A 32 -6.95 4.29 -1.92
CA ARG A 32 -6.76 2.90 -1.48
C ARG A 32 -5.86 2.84 -0.24
N LEU A 33 -4.74 3.55 -0.24
CA LEU A 33 -3.79 3.57 0.87
C LEU A 33 -4.42 4.17 2.13
N ILE A 34 -5.13 5.30 2.03
CA ILE A 34 -5.84 5.88 3.19
C ILE A 34 -6.96 4.96 3.68
N ARG A 35 -7.66 4.27 2.79
CA ARG A 35 -8.72 3.33 3.18
C ARG A 35 -8.15 2.13 3.96
N LEU A 36 -6.94 1.72 3.65
CA LEU A 36 -6.33 0.53 4.22
C LEU A 36 -5.47 0.82 5.45
N TYR A 37 -4.68 1.88 5.39
CA TYR A 37 -3.67 2.23 6.40
C TYR A 37 -3.97 3.54 7.12
N GLY A 38 -4.94 4.33 6.64
CA GLY A 38 -5.27 5.63 7.21
C GLY A 38 -4.05 6.54 7.33
N THR A 39 -3.81 7.13 8.50
CA THR A 39 -2.67 8.02 8.74
C THR A 39 -1.31 7.34 8.56
N CYS A 40 -1.23 6.02 8.69
CA CYS A 40 0.00 5.26 8.43
C CYS A 40 0.40 5.25 6.95
N ALA A 41 -0.50 5.60 6.02
CA ALA A 41 -0.16 5.68 4.60
C ALA A 41 0.99 6.66 4.32
N ALA A 42 1.09 7.75 5.08
CA ALA A 42 2.17 8.72 4.93
C ALA A 42 3.52 8.19 5.46
N GLU A 43 3.50 7.32 6.48
CA GLU A 43 4.71 6.65 6.98
C GLU A 43 5.15 5.54 6.02
N LEU A 44 4.18 4.77 5.48
CA LEU A 44 4.41 3.75 4.46
C LEU A 44 5.12 4.32 3.22
N LEU A 45 4.65 5.46 2.72
CA LEU A 45 5.27 6.11 1.56
C LEU A 45 6.62 6.75 1.89
N GLY A 46 6.81 7.15 3.16
CA GLY A 46 8.06 7.69 3.67
C GLY A 46 8.55 8.90 2.88
N ASP A 47 9.77 8.80 2.38
CA ASP A 47 10.50 9.83 1.64
C ASP A 47 10.37 9.75 0.11
N ALA A 48 9.56 8.82 -0.41
CA ALA A 48 9.41 8.63 -1.86
C ALA A 48 8.85 9.91 -2.52
N LYS A 49 9.51 10.33 -3.61
CA LYS A 49 9.20 11.54 -4.37
C LYS A 49 8.66 11.26 -5.78
N LYS A 50 8.80 10.03 -6.24
CA LYS A 50 8.31 9.56 -7.55
C LYS A 50 7.89 8.09 -7.46
N THR A 51 7.13 7.63 -8.43
CA THR A 51 6.59 6.25 -8.46
C THR A 51 7.71 5.20 -8.44
N GLU A 52 8.85 5.49 -9.05
CA GLU A 52 10.01 4.60 -9.07
C GLU A 52 10.64 4.41 -7.68
N ASP A 53 10.46 5.38 -6.76
CA ASP A 53 10.97 5.26 -5.38
C ASP A 53 10.13 4.27 -4.54
N LEU A 54 8.95 3.88 -5.03
CA LEU A 54 8.12 2.84 -4.39
C LEU A 54 8.67 1.42 -4.67
N GLY A 55 9.69 1.30 -5.52
CA GLY A 55 10.30 0.04 -5.91
C GLY A 55 9.47 -0.74 -6.93
N ARG A 56 9.65 -2.07 -6.92
CA ARG A 56 8.97 -2.97 -7.86
C ARG A 56 7.44 -2.83 -7.76
N GLN A 57 6.77 -2.88 -8.92
CA GLN A 57 5.31 -2.91 -8.99
C GLN A 57 4.86 -4.35 -9.26
N PHE A 58 4.04 -4.90 -8.36
CA PHE A 58 3.49 -6.25 -8.49
C PHE A 58 2.15 -6.27 -9.24
N GLY A 59 1.51 -5.11 -9.42
CA GLY A 59 0.21 -4.99 -10.08
C GLY A 59 -0.86 -4.41 -9.14
N ALA A 60 -1.95 -3.91 -9.72
CA ALA A 60 -3.07 -3.28 -9.01
C ALA A 60 -2.68 -2.18 -7.99
N GLY A 61 -1.54 -1.52 -8.20
CA GLY A 61 -0.96 -0.51 -7.31
C GLY A 61 -0.24 -1.08 -6.08
N LEU A 62 0.00 -2.39 -6.00
CA LEU A 62 0.83 -3.00 -4.98
C LEU A 62 2.31 -2.77 -5.30
N SER A 63 2.98 -2.02 -4.45
CA SER A 63 4.40 -1.71 -4.59
C SER A 63 5.26 -2.48 -3.58
N GLU A 64 6.53 -2.63 -3.90
CA GLU A 64 7.56 -3.19 -3.01
C GLU A 64 7.56 -2.50 -1.65
N ARG A 65 7.48 -1.17 -1.63
CA ARG A 65 7.45 -0.40 -0.38
C ARG A 65 6.23 -0.75 0.49
N GLU A 66 5.06 -0.94 -0.11
CA GLU A 66 3.86 -1.39 0.61
C GLU A 66 4.02 -2.83 1.13
N VAL A 67 4.60 -3.74 0.34
CA VAL A 67 4.86 -5.12 0.78
C VAL A 67 5.87 -5.16 1.93
N THR A 68 6.93 -4.36 1.87
CA THR A 68 7.91 -4.22 2.96
C THR A 68 7.25 -3.67 4.22
N TRP A 69 6.40 -2.65 4.10
CA TRP A 69 5.62 -2.14 5.22
C TRP A 69 4.76 -3.24 5.87
N LEU A 70 4.03 -4.01 5.06
CA LEU A 70 3.19 -5.11 5.54
C LEU A 70 4.01 -6.21 6.24
N ARG A 71 5.22 -6.49 5.74
CA ARG A 71 6.13 -7.46 6.37
C ARG A 71 6.64 -6.96 7.72
N GLU A 72 7.08 -5.71 7.79
CA GLU A 72 7.72 -5.13 8.98
C GLU A 72 6.73 -4.75 10.08
N LYS A 73 5.58 -4.20 9.70
CA LYS A 73 4.60 -3.63 10.64
C LYS A 73 3.40 -4.54 10.89
N GLU A 74 3.05 -5.39 9.92
CA GLU A 74 1.84 -6.23 9.97
C GLU A 74 2.12 -7.74 9.90
N PHE A 75 3.40 -8.12 9.97
CA PHE A 75 3.90 -9.50 9.98
C PHE A 75 3.40 -10.34 8.79
N ALA A 76 3.20 -9.72 7.62
CA ALA A 76 2.87 -10.45 6.40
C ALA A 76 4.11 -11.23 5.91
N ALA A 77 4.09 -12.55 6.03
CA ALA A 77 5.22 -13.41 5.66
C ALA A 77 5.02 -14.11 4.30
N THR A 78 3.78 -14.18 3.82
CA THR A 78 3.42 -14.87 2.58
C THR A 78 2.67 -13.96 1.62
N ALA A 79 2.68 -14.32 0.32
CA ALA A 79 1.86 -13.64 -0.67
C ALA A 79 0.37 -13.69 -0.29
N ASP A 80 -0.10 -14.79 0.29
CA ASP A 80 -1.49 -14.91 0.75
C ASP A 80 -1.84 -13.93 1.88
N ASP A 81 -0.91 -13.68 2.81
CA ASP A 81 -1.12 -12.69 3.87
C ASP A 81 -1.33 -11.30 3.26
N VAL A 82 -0.47 -10.93 2.31
CA VAL A 82 -0.55 -9.65 1.59
C VAL A 82 -1.85 -9.57 0.78
N LEU A 83 -2.09 -10.56 -0.09
CA LEU A 83 -3.15 -10.51 -1.10
C LEU A 83 -4.54 -10.75 -0.55
N TRP A 84 -4.69 -11.62 0.45
CA TRP A 84 -6.01 -12.06 0.91
C TRP A 84 -6.35 -11.62 2.33
N ARG A 85 -5.37 -11.36 3.20
CA ARG A 85 -5.65 -10.92 4.58
C ARG A 85 -5.52 -9.42 4.74
N ARG A 86 -4.44 -8.82 4.24
CA ARG A 86 -4.12 -7.40 4.46
C ARG A 86 -4.73 -6.48 3.42
N THR A 87 -4.65 -6.79 2.14
CA THR A 87 -5.00 -5.82 1.08
C THR A 87 -6.24 -6.17 0.26
N LYS A 88 -6.59 -7.47 0.18
CA LYS A 88 -7.60 -8.00 -0.76
C LYS A 88 -7.25 -7.80 -2.26
N LEU A 89 -5.98 -7.51 -2.57
CA LEU A 89 -5.52 -7.34 -3.95
C LEU A 89 -5.44 -8.63 -4.75
N GLY A 90 -5.55 -9.80 -4.09
CA GLY A 90 -5.74 -11.08 -4.78
C GLY A 90 -6.99 -11.13 -5.70
N LEU A 91 -7.96 -10.21 -5.50
CA LEU A 91 -9.10 -10.05 -6.40
C LEU A 91 -8.78 -9.31 -7.71
N ARG A 92 -7.59 -8.70 -7.82
CA ARG A 92 -7.20 -7.85 -8.95
C ARG A 92 -5.91 -8.29 -9.63
N LEU A 93 -4.99 -8.91 -8.90
CA LEU A 93 -3.76 -9.45 -9.48
C LEU A 93 -4.08 -10.73 -10.25
N ASP A 94 -3.41 -10.92 -11.38
CA ASP A 94 -3.40 -12.20 -12.09
C ASP A 94 -2.46 -13.21 -11.41
N ALA A 95 -2.52 -14.47 -11.86
CA ALA A 95 -1.72 -15.55 -11.28
C ALA A 95 -0.21 -15.29 -11.40
N LYS A 96 0.25 -14.71 -12.52
CA LYS A 96 1.66 -14.42 -12.75
C LYS A 96 2.16 -13.34 -11.79
N GLN A 97 1.35 -12.30 -11.59
CA GLN A 97 1.63 -11.23 -10.64
C GLN A 97 1.69 -11.74 -9.19
N ALA A 98 0.79 -12.67 -8.83
CA ALA A 98 0.81 -13.32 -7.52
C ALA A 98 2.07 -14.19 -7.34
N ASP A 99 2.47 -14.95 -8.35
CA ASP A 99 3.70 -15.75 -8.34
C ASP A 99 4.96 -14.87 -8.22
N GLU A 100 4.98 -13.73 -8.93
CA GLU A 100 6.07 -12.75 -8.83
C GLU A 100 6.21 -12.17 -7.42
N LEU A 101 5.09 -11.89 -6.75
CA LEU A 101 5.08 -11.45 -5.35
C LEU A 101 5.58 -12.56 -4.42
N ALA A 102 5.12 -13.79 -4.61
CA ALA A 102 5.52 -14.93 -3.79
C ALA A 102 7.03 -15.21 -3.92
N ALA A 103 7.56 -15.17 -5.14
CA ALA A 103 8.99 -15.33 -5.39
C ALA A 103 9.82 -14.20 -4.76
N TRP A 104 9.32 -12.96 -4.80
CA TRP A 104 10.01 -11.83 -4.17
C TRP A 104 10.01 -11.92 -2.63
N LEU A 105 8.91 -12.36 -2.02
CA LEU A 105 8.82 -12.54 -0.56
C LEU A 105 9.70 -13.69 -0.04
N ALA A 106 10.02 -14.66 -0.89
CA ALA A 106 10.86 -15.82 -0.55
C ALA A 106 12.37 -15.57 -0.75
N ALA A 107 12.74 -14.45 -1.37
CA ALA A 107 14.13 -14.05 -1.61
C ALA A 107 14.75 -13.36 -0.38
#